data_AF-A0A2K2V4Z1-F1
#
_entry.id   AF-A0A2K2V4Z1-F1
#
_cell.length_a   1.000
_cell.length_b   1.000
_cell.length_c   1.000
_cell.angle_alpha   90.00
_cell.angle_beta   90.00
_cell.angle_gamma   90.00
#
_symmetry.space_group_name_H-M   'P 1'
#
loop_
_entity.id
_entity.type
_entity.pdbx_description
1 polymer ?
#
loop_
_entity_poly.entity_id
_entity_poly.type
_entity_poly.pdbx_seq_one_letter_code
_entity_poly.pdbx_strand_id
1 'polypeptide(L)'
;MSIVIVLSLVFSYYLGYLRGAGVLSEGQMRALVILIASLVLISMEFRDKNVITLSAVVLLMASGIVSSNDIKNFIDLDVLGLVFGMMILSGALQESGFTSFISSVLRRSSHPLLLTNIVTFIISGFVPNVVAVLLMAPIALSLGSNPVYSLMTVIIAANGGGLLTLTG
;
A
#
# COMPACT_ATOMS: atom_id res chain seq x y z
N MET A 1 -24.62 16.41 7.02
CA MET A 1 -24.50 15.36 8.05
C MET A 1 -23.34 14.46 7.62
N SER A 2 -22.18 14.60 8.26
CA SER A 2 -20.90 14.09 7.76
C SER A 2 -20.88 12.56 7.76
N ILE A 3 -20.30 11.96 6.71
CA ILE A 3 -20.19 10.50 6.51
C ILE A 3 -19.59 9.77 7.72
N VAL A 4 -18.77 10.50 8.48
CA VAL A 4 -18.15 10.11 9.76
C VAL A 4 -19.18 9.69 10.81
N ILE A 5 -20.30 10.42 10.92
CA ILE A 5 -21.34 10.17 11.93
C ILE A 5 -22.11 8.89 11.59
N VAL A 6 -22.41 8.67 10.31
CA VAL A 6 -23.10 7.45 9.84
C VAL A 6 -22.22 6.22 10.06
N LEU A 7 -20.93 6.30 9.72
CA LEU A 7 -19.95 5.24 9.98
C LEU A 7 -19.80 4.97 11.49
N SER A 8 -19.76 6.01 12.32
CA SER A 8 -19.67 5.87 13.78
C SER A 8 -20.90 5.17 14.38
N LEU A 9 -22.11 5.49 13.90
CA LEU A 9 -23.35 4.87 14.37
C LEU A 9 -23.49 3.41 13.93
N VAL A 10 -23.19 3.11 12.66
CA VAL A 10 -23.19 1.74 12.13
C VAL A 10 -22.16 0.89 12.88
N PHE A 11 -20.99 1.47 13.15
CA PHE A 11 -19.95 0.81 13.92
C PHE A 11 -20.38 0.52 15.35
N SER A 12 -20.99 1.49 16.05
CA SER A 12 -21.52 1.31 17.41
C SER A 12 -22.63 0.25 17.48
N TYR A 13 -23.47 0.14 16.45
CA TYR A 13 -24.54 -0.85 16.37
C TYR A 13 -24.01 -2.27 16.23
N TYR A 14 -23.05 -2.48 15.32
CA TYR A 14 -22.41 -3.79 15.13
C TYR A 14 -21.58 -4.22 16.34
N LEU A 15 -20.92 -3.29 17.02
CA LEU A 15 -20.20 -3.58 18.26
C LEU A 15 -21.14 -4.09 19.36
N GLY A 16 -22.33 -3.48 19.48
CA GLY A 16 -23.36 -3.91 20.41
C GLY A 16 -23.90 -5.31 20.09
N TYR A 17 -24.09 -5.62 18.80
CA TYR A 17 -24.52 -6.94 18.35
C TYR A 17 -23.48 -8.03 18.64
N LEU A 18 -22.20 -7.78 18.37
CA LEU A 18 -21.11 -8.72 18.64
C LEU A 18 -20.90 -8.95 20.14
N ARG A 19 -21.16 -7.93 20.97
CA ARG A 19 -21.18 -8.05 22.44
C ARG A 19 -22.30 -8.98 22.93
N GLY A 20 -23.50 -8.82 22.38
CA GLY A 20 -24.68 -9.60 22.76
C GLY A 20 -24.60 -11.07 22.31
N ALA A 21 -23.84 -11.36 21.25
CA ALA A 21 -23.66 -12.70 20.72
C ALA A 21 -22.57 -13.54 21.43
N GLY A 22 -21.82 -12.97 22.38
CA GLY A 22 -20.76 -13.68 23.12
C GLY A 22 -19.54 -14.08 22.27
N VAL A 23 -19.38 -13.49 21.08
CA VAL A 23 -18.36 -13.89 20.09
C VAL A 23 -16.99 -13.26 20.38
N LEU A 24 -16.95 -12.08 21.03
CA LEU A 24 -15.71 -11.33 21.30
C LEU A 24 -15.52 -11.06 22.79
N SER A 25 -14.29 -11.23 23.28
CA SER A 25 -13.92 -10.81 24.63
C SER A 25 -13.86 -9.27 24.74
N GLU A 26 -13.96 -8.73 25.97
CA GLU A 26 -13.89 -7.28 26.18
C GLU A 26 -12.58 -6.66 25.67
N GLY A 27 -11.46 -7.40 25.77
CA GLY A 27 -10.16 -6.96 25.26
C GLY A 27 -10.14 -6.90 23.72
N GLN A 28 -10.70 -7.89 23.05
CA GLN A 28 -10.80 -7.93 21.58
C GLN A 28 -11.66 -6.79 21.04
N MET A 29 -12.75 -6.45 21.74
CA MET A 29 -13.62 -5.35 21.37
C MET A 29 -12.90 -4.00 21.44
N ARG A 30 -12.14 -3.75 22.51
CA ARG A 30 -11.34 -2.52 22.65
C ARG A 30 -10.26 -2.42 21.57
N ALA A 31 -9.60 -3.54 21.25
CA ALA A 31 -8.61 -3.58 20.18
C ALA A 31 -9.23 -3.26 18.80
N LEU A 32 -10.41 -3.80 18.52
CA LEU A 32 -11.13 -3.57 17.28
C LEU A 32 -11.57 -2.10 17.14
N VAL A 33 -12.02 -1.47 18.23
CA VAL A 33 -12.34 -0.04 18.25
C VAL A 33 -11.11 0.81 17.95
N ILE A 34 -9.96 0.51 18.57
CA ILE A 34 -8.71 1.23 18.32
C ILE A 34 -8.27 1.06 16.86
N LEU A 35 -8.36 -0.14 16.31
CA LEU A 35 -8.02 -0.44 14.92
C LEU A 35 -8.91 0.33 13.94
N ILE A 36 -10.22 0.32 14.14
CA ILE A 36 -11.15 0.98 13.22
C ILE A 36 -11.04 2.50 13.33
N ALA A 37 -10.88 3.03 14.54
CA ALA A 37 -10.60 4.45 14.73
C ALA A 37 -9.31 4.88 14.02
N SER A 38 -8.22 4.10 14.14
CA SER A 38 -6.96 4.42 13.47
C SER A 38 -7.09 4.37 11.94
N LEU A 39 -7.76 3.35 11.39
CA LEU A 39 -8.03 3.25 9.94
C LEU A 39 -8.86 4.42 9.41
N VAL A 40 -9.88 4.84 10.15
CA VAL A 40 -10.70 6.01 9.80
C VAL A 40 -9.87 7.29 9.82
N LEU A 41 -9.05 7.51 10.86
CA LEU A 41 -8.18 8.68 10.97
C LEU A 41 -7.12 8.72 9.85
N ILE A 42 -6.56 7.57 9.48
CA ILE A 42 -5.62 7.45 8.35
C ILE A 42 -6.33 7.77 7.03
N SER A 43 -7.54 7.23 6.82
CA SER A 43 -8.30 7.44 5.59
C SER A 43 -8.78 8.88 5.42
N MET A 44 -8.98 9.59 6.53
CA MET A 44 -9.32 11.02 6.53
C MET A 44 -8.11 11.94 6.44
N GLU A 45 -6.90 11.38 6.35
CA GLU A 45 -5.63 12.12 6.32
C GLU A 45 -5.51 13.14 7.47
N PHE A 46 -6.08 12.83 8.64
CA PHE A 46 -6.17 13.77 9.75
C PHE A 46 -4.78 14.19 10.27
N ARG A 47 -3.85 13.23 10.27
CA ARG A 47 -2.43 13.37 10.61
C ARG A 47 -1.62 12.35 9.82
N ASP A 48 -0.29 12.47 9.90
CA ASP A 48 0.61 11.47 9.36
C ASP A 48 0.28 10.08 9.88
N LYS A 49 0.18 9.12 8.96
CA LYS A 49 -0.13 7.72 9.27
C LYS A 49 0.79 7.16 10.37
N ASN A 50 2.06 7.57 10.39
CA ASN A 50 3.03 7.15 11.40
C ASN A 50 2.64 7.60 12.81
N VAL A 51 2.14 8.82 12.96
CA VAL A 51 1.70 9.35 14.26
C VAL A 51 0.46 8.61 14.74
N ILE A 52 -0.49 8.35 13.84
CA ILE A 52 -1.74 7.65 14.17
C ILE A 52 -1.44 6.19 14.56
N THR A 53 -0.61 5.48 13.79
CA THR A 53 -0.28 4.07 14.07
C THR A 53 0.51 3.92 15.37
N LEU A 54 1.52 4.77 15.61
CA LEU A 54 2.29 4.75 16.87
C LEU A 54 1.40 5.07 18.07
N SER A 55 0.50 6.05 17.95
CA SER A 55 -0.46 6.39 19.01
C SER A 55 -1.40 5.21 19.31
N ALA A 56 -1.86 4.50 18.27
CA ALA A 56 -2.69 3.31 18.44
C ALA A 56 -1.96 2.19 19.19
N VAL A 57 -0.67 1.96 18.88
CA VAL A 57 0.16 0.98 19.62
C VAL A 57 0.30 1.38 21.08
N VAL A 58 0.58 2.65 21.39
CA VAL A 58 0.66 3.15 22.77
C VAL A 58 -0.66 2.94 23.52
N LEU A 59 -1.80 3.19 22.87
CA LEU A 59 -3.12 2.95 23.47
C LEU A 59 -3.40 1.46 23.73
N LEU A 60 -2.97 0.56 22.83
CA LEU A 60 -3.08 -0.89 23.02
C LEU A 60 -2.24 -1.37 24.21
N MET A 61 -1.06 -0.79 24.41
CA MET A 61 -0.21 -1.08 25.57
C MET A 61 -0.82 -0.51 26.86
N ALA A 62 -1.24 0.75 26.85
CA ALA A 62 -1.81 1.43 28.01
C ALA A 62 -3.13 0.78 28.49
N SER A 63 -3.88 0.16 27.58
CA SER A 63 -5.10 -0.60 27.90
C SER A 63 -4.84 -2.02 28.39
N GLY A 64 -3.57 -2.46 28.47
CA GLY A 64 -3.17 -3.79 28.93
C GLY A 64 -3.53 -4.93 27.97
N ILE A 65 -3.93 -4.60 26.72
CA ILE A 65 -4.28 -5.59 25.70
C ILE A 65 -3.01 -6.23 25.12
N VAL A 66 -1.95 -5.43 24.98
CA VAL A 66 -0.63 -5.87 24.50
C VAL A 66 0.39 -5.65 25.60
N SER A 67 1.10 -6.72 25.99
CA SER A 67 2.22 -6.61 26.93
C SER A 67 3.45 -6.03 26.26
N SER A 68 4.20 -5.19 26.98
CA SER A 68 5.46 -4.61 26.49
C SER A 68 6.49 -5.66 26.07
N ASN A 69 6.48 -6.84 26.70
CA ASN A 69 7.38 -7.94 26.33
C ASN A 69 6.99 -8.60 25.00
N ASP A 70 5.72 -8.53 24.60
CA ASP A 70 5.22 -9.19 23.39
C ASP A 70 5.43 -8.34 22.13
N ILE A 71 5.73 -7.04 22.28
CA ILE A 71 5.92 -6.09 21.16
C ILE A 71 6.95 -6.59 20.15
N LYS A 72 8.03 -7.21 20.64
CA LYS A 72 9.10 -7.73 19.79
C LYS A 72 8.59 -8.83 18.85
N ASN A 73 7.58 -9.59 19.27
CA ASN A 73 6.99 -10.66 18.47
C ASN A 73 6.07 -10.13 17.36
N PHE A 74 5.66 -8.86 17.43
CA PHE A 74 4.85 -8.21 16.39
C PHE A 74 5.71 -7.49 15.33
N ILE A 75 7.04 -7.46 15.48
CA ILE A 75 7.96 -6.84 14.53
C ILE A 75 8.71 -7.93 13.77
N ASP A 76 8.37 -8.11 12.50
CA ASP A 76 9.05 -9.02 11.59
C ASP A 76 10.20 -8.30 10.87
N LEU A 77 11.44 -8.61 11.26
CA LEU A 77 12.63 -7.99 10.68
C LEU A 77 12.93 -8.49 9.26
N ASP A 78 12.49 -9.69 8.90
CA ASP A 78 12.70 -10.24 7.56
C ASP A 78 11.84 -9.46 6.56
N VAL A 79 10.58 -9.18 6.92
CA VAL A 79 9.67 -8.35 6.12
C VAL A 79 10.18 -6.90 6.03
N LEU A 80 10.63 -6.31 7.14
CA LEU A 80 11.18 -4.95 7.14
C LEU A 80 12.47 -4.86 6.30
N GLY A 81 13.36 -5.84 6.43
CA GLY A 81 14.59 -5.93 5.65
C GLY A 81 14.31 -6.09 4.16
N LEU A 82 13.30 -6.88 3.80
CA LEU A 82 12.84 -7.06 2.43
C LEU A 82 12.31 -5.74 1.84
N VAL A 83 11.41 -5.04 2.54
CA VAL A 83 10.88 -3.74 2.11
C VAL A 83 11.99 -2.71 1.96
N PHE A 84 12.91 -2.66 2.92
CA PHE A 84 14.06 -1.75 2.87
C PHE A 84 14.99 -2.06 1.68
N GLY A 85 15.29 -3.33 1.44
CA GLY A 85 16.09 -3.76 0.28
C GLY A 85 15.45 -3.37 -1.05
N MET A 86 14.13 -3.51 -1.17
CA MET A 86 13.38 -3.05 -2.35
C MET A 86 13.45 -1.53 -2.55
N MET A 87 13.44 -0.75 -1.46
CA MET A 87 13.60 0.70 -1.55
C MET A 87 14.99 1.10 -2.05
N ILE A 88 16.05 0.40 -1.60
CA ILE A 88 17.42 0.60 -2.10
C ILE A 88 17.50 0.25 -3.59
N LEU A 89 16.99 -0.92 -3.98
CA LEU A 89 16.98 -1.38 -5.37
C LEU A 89 16.22 -0.39 -6.27
N SER A 90 15.06 0.07 -5.81
CA SER A 90 14.27 1.11 -6.48
C SER A 90 15.05 2.41 -6.70
N GLY A 91 15.77 2.89 -5.69
CA GLY A 91 16.59 4.09 -5.82
C GLY A 91 17.70 3.91 -6.86
N ALA A 92 18.40 2.76 -6.81
CA ALA A 92 19.44 2.44 -7.78
C ALA A 92 18.93 2.37 -9.22
N LEU A 93 17.74 1.77 -9.43
CA LEU A 93 17.13 1.68 -10.76
C LEU A 93 16.80 3.07 -11.34
N GLN A 94 16.31 3.99 -10.52
CA GLN A 94 16.01 5.36 -10.93
C GLN A 94 17.26 6.13 -11.38
N GLU A 95 18.39 5.94 -10.70
CA GLU A 95 19.66 6.63 -11.02
C GLU A 95 20.46 5.95 -12.15
N SER A 96 20.24 4.66 -12.41
CA SER A 96 21.06 3.86 -13.34
C SER A 96 20.86 4.15 -14.84
N GLY A 97 19.92 5.03 -15.21
CA GLY A 97 19.56 5.24 -16.63
C GLY A 97 18.76 4.08 -17.25
N PHE A 98 18.27 3.16 -16.43
CA PHE A 98 17.47 2.00 -16.84
C PHE A 98 16.27 2.36 -17.72
N THR A 99 15.58 3.45 -17.37
CA THR A 99 14.44 3.99 -18.15
C THR A 99 14.84 4.31 -19.59
N SER A 100 16.00 4.94 -19.79
CA SER A 100 16.52 5.29 -21.12
C SER A 100 16.83 4.03 -21.93
N PHE A 101 17.47 3.04 -21.31
CA PHE A 101 17.76 1.75 -21.94
C PHE A 101 16.47 1.05 -22.40
N ILE A 102 15.49 0.87 -21.51
CA ILE A 102 14.21 0.23 -21.84
C ILE A 102 13.48 0.99 -22.94
N SER A 103 13.43 2.33 -22.86
CA SER A 103 12.72 3.14 -23.86
C SER A 103 13.26 2.92 -25.28
N SER A 104 14.58 2.72 -25.42
CA SER A 104 15.22 2.50 -26.72
C SER A 104 14.81 1.18 -27.37
N VAL A 105 14.56 0.15 -26.55
CA VAL A 105 14.10 -1.17 -27.00
C VAL A 105 12.61 -1.12 -27.32
N LEU A 106 11.81 -0.53 -26.42
CA LEU A 106 10.35 -0.48 -26.57
C LEU A 106 9.89 0.32 -27.79
N ARG A 107 10.61 1.40 -28.14
CA ARG A 107 10.34 2.23 -29.33
C ARG A 107 10.43 1.47 -30.66
N ARG A 108 11.14 0.35 -30.69
CA ARG A 108 11.31 -0.47 -31.91
C ARG A 108 10.16 -1.46 -32.14
N SER A 109 9.25 -1.60 -31.16
CA SER A 109 8.11 -2.50 -31.26
C SER A 109 7.01 -1.94 -32.17
N SER A 110 6.30 -2.81 -32.88
CA SER A 110 5.08 -2.47 -33.63
C SER A 110 3.94 -2.01 -32.72
N HIS A 111 3.95 -2.42 -31.44
CA HIS A 111 2.95 -2.05 -30.43
C HIS A 111 3.64 -1.54 -29.16
N PRO A 112 4.27 -0.36 -29.22
CA PRO A 112 5.18 0.12 -28.18
C PRO A 112 4.50 0.30 -26.83
N LEU A 113 3.26 0.80 -26.80
CA LEU A 113 2.51 0.99 -25.56
C LEU A 113 2.09 -0.34 -24.92
N LEU A 114 1.68 -1.32 -25.71
CA LEU A 114 1.31 -2.65 -25.21
C LEU A 114 2.52 -3.33 -24.56
N LEU A 115 3.67 -3.30 -25.24
CA LEU A 115 4.91 -3.87 -24.72
C LEU A 115 5.38 -3.12 -23.47
N THR A 116 5.19 -1.80 -23.42
CA THR A 116 5.46 -0.99 -22.22
C THR A 116 4.63 -1.47 -21.02
N ASN A 117 3.34 -1.77 -21.21
CA ASN A 117 2.48 -2.29 -20.15
C ASN A 117 2.91 -3.69 -19.69
N ILE A 118 3.27 -4.59 -20.62
CA ILE A 118 3.75 -5.93 -20.27
C ILE A 118 5.05 -5.84 -19.46
N VAL A 119 5.98 -4.99 -19.89
CA VAL A 119 7.24 -4.77 -19.17
C VAL A 119 6.99 -4.12 -17.80
N THR A 120 6.07 -3.16 -17.72
CA THR A 120 5.64 -2.56 -16.44
C THR A 120 5.11 -3.62 -15.49
N PHE A 121 4.23 -4.51 -15.96
CA PHE A 121 3.68 -5.61 -15.19
C PHE A 121 4.77 -6.54 -14.63
N ILE A 122 5.76 -6.91 -15.44
CA ILE A 122 6.87 -7.77 -14.99
C ILE A 122 7.74 -7.02 -13.98
N ILE A 123 8.12 -5.77 -14.26
CA ILE A 123 8.98 -4.96 -13.39
C ILE A 123 8.33 -4.74 -12.03
N SER A 124 7.03 -4.43 -11.99
CA SER A 124 6.29 -4.18 -10.75
C SER A 124 6.22 -5.39 -9.83
N GLY A 125 6.47 -6.60 -10.33
CA GLY A 125 6.65 -7.77 -9.48
C GLY A 125 7.94 -7.76 -8.65
N PHE A 126 8.91 -6.87 -8.92
CA PHE A 126 10.20 -6.82 -8.21
C PHE A 126 10.48 -5.49 -7.51
N VAL A 127 9.75 -4.44 -7.88
CA VAL A 127 9.90 -3.10 -7.31
C VAL A 127 8.53 -2.58 -6.91
N PRO A 128 8.45 -1.69 -5.89
CA PRO A 128 7.17 -1.16 -5.44
C PRO A 128 6.36 -0.53 -6.57
N ASN A 129 5.05 -0.73 -6.58
CA ASN A 129 4.16 -0.30 -7.66
C ASN A 129 4.32 1.19 -8.02
N VAL A 130 4.51 2.05 -7.01
CA VAL A 130 4.77 3.49 -7.22
C VAL A 130 6.03 3.72 -8.05
N VAL A 131 7.09 2.96 -7.81
CA VAL A 131 8.38 3.08 -8.51
C VAL A 131 8.24 2.60 -9.94
N ALA A 132 7.56 1.46 -10.16
CA ALA A 132 7.31 0.95 -11.51
C ALA A 132 6.53 1.99 -12.35
N VAL A 133 5.50 2.63 -11.76
CA VAL A 133 4.77 3.73 -12.43
C VAL A 133 5.70 4.91 -12.73
N LEU A 134 6.51 5.36 -11.77
CA LEU A 134 7.42 6.51 -11.98
C LEU A 134 8.46 6.24 -13.07
N LEU A 135 8.99 5.02 -13.15
CA LEU A 135 9.94 4.62 -14.19
C LEU A 135 9.28 4.54 -15.58
N MET A 136 8.08 3.96 -15.65
CA MET A 136 7.45 3.61 -16.93
C MET A 136 6.51 4.69 -17.48
N ALA A 137 5.96 5.55 -16.64
CA ALA A 137 5.10 6.67 -17.03
C ALA A 137 5.72 7.59 -18.11
N PRO A 138 6.97 8.10 -17.99
CA PRO A 138 7.56 8.95 -19.03
C PRO A 138 7.72 8.21 -20.36
N ILE A 139 8.00 6.91 -20.33
CA ILE A 139 8.10 6.08 -21.53
C ILE A 139 6.72 5.96 -22.19
N ALA A 140 5.69 5.59 -21.43
CA ALA A 140 4.33 5.43 -21.94
C ALA A 140 3.77 6.73 -22.51
N LEU A 141 3.99 7.87 -21.84
CA LEU A 141 3.61 9.20 -22.32
C LEU A 141 4.28 9.55 -23.65
N SER A 142 5.52 9.10 -23.85
CA SER A 142 6.27 9.37 -25.09
C SER A 142 5.90 8.46 -26.27
N LEU A 143 5.16 7.38 -26.02
CA LEU A 143 4.81 6.34 -27.00
C LEU A 143 3.31 6.30 -27.33
N GLY A 144 2.46 6.77 -26.41
CA GLY A 144 1.03 6.78 -26.57
C GLY A 144 0.49 8.05 -27.22
N SER A 145 -0.63 7.93 -27.92
CA SER A 145 -1.33 9.05 -28.55
C SER A 145 -2.17 9.85 -27.56
N ASN A 146 -2.62 9.22 -26.47
CA ASN A 146 -3.44 9.86 -25.44
C ASN A 146 -2.77 9.68 -24.07
N PRO A 147 -2.36 10.79 -23.42
CA PRO A 147 -1.61 10.73 -22.18
C PRO A 147 -2.40 10.11 -21.02
N VAL A 148 -3.72 10.33 -20.97
CA VAL A 148 -4.57 9.75 -19.92
C VAL A 148 -4.62 8.23 -20.06
N TYR A 149 -4.91 7.72 -21.26
CA TYR A 149 -4.96 6.27 -21.48
C TYR A 149 -3.61 5.61 -21.22
N SER A 150 -2.51 6.20 -21.67
CA SER A 150 -1.17 5.66 -21.44
C SER A 150 -0.80 5.56 -19.96
N LEU A 151 -1.13 6.59 -19.17
CA LEU A 151 -0.91 6.54 -17.73
C LEU A 151 -1.83 5.52 -17.06
N MET A 152 -3.11 5.46 -17.42
CA MET A 152 -4.04 4.49 -16.84
C MET A 152 -3.59 3.06 -17.09
N THR A 153 -3.15 2.72 -18.30
CA THR A 153 -2.71 1.35 -18.59
C THR A 153 -1.43 0.99 -17.85
N VAL A 154 -0.51 1.93 -17.67
CA VAL A 154 0.71 1.71 -16.87
C VAL A 154 0.37 1.52 -15.41
N ILE A 155 -0.53 2.33 -14.85
CA ILE A 155 -0.97 2.21 -13.46
C ILE A 155 -1.64 0.84 -13.22
N ILE A 156 -2.52 0.42 -14.13
CA ILE A 156 -3.18 -0.89 -14.05
C ILE A 156 -2.15 -2.02 -14.16
N ALA A 157 -1.21 -1.92 -15.11
CA ALA A 157 -0.16 -2.90 -15.30
C ALA A 157 0.76 -3.00 -14.07
N ALA A 158 1.15 -1.87 -13.46
CA ALA A 158 1.98 -1.84 -12.27
C ALA A 158 1.26 -2.49 -11.08
N ASN A 159 0.03 -2.05 -10.78
CA ASN A 159 -0.75 -2.63 -9.68
C ASN A 159 -1.07 -4.12 -9.89
N GLY A 160 -1.30 -4.55 -11.13
CA GLY A 160 -1.47 -5.96 -11.46
C GLY A 160 -0.18 -6.76 -11.31
N GLY A 161 0.94 -6.17 -11.70
CA GLY A 161 2.27 -6.78 -11.65
C GLY A 161 2.76 -7.01 -10.22
N GLY A 162 2.39 -6.12 -9.29
CA GLY A 162 2.68 -6.29 -7.88
C GLY A 162 2.20 -7.64 -7.33
N LEU A 163 1.04 -8.11 -7.79
CA LEU A 163 0.46 -9.39 -7.38
C LEU A 163 1.26 -10.64 -7.81
N LEU A 164 2.32 -10.49 -8.62
CA LEU A 164 3.14 -11.62 -9.07
C LEU A 164 4.04 -12.20 -7.98
N THR A 165 4.40 -11.40 -6.97
CA THR A 165 5.34 -11.81 -5.92
C THR A 165 4.86 -11.38 -4.55
N LEU A 166 5.50 -11.90 -3.49
CA LEU A 166 5.23 -11.47 -2.10
C LEU A 166 5.66 -10.03 -1.82
N THR A 167 6.50 -9.48 -2.69
CA THR A 167 7.13 -8.16 -2.55
C THR A 167 6.37 -7.02 -3.21
N GLY A 168 5.55 -7.34 -4.21
CA GLY A 168 4.84 -6.38 -5.07
C GLY A 168 3.40 -6.11 -4.63
#